data_AF-A0A5K0Z737-F1
#
_entry.id   AF-A0A5K0Z737-F1
#
_cell.length_a   1.000
_cell.length_b   1.000
_cell.length_c   1.000
_cell.angle_alpha   90.00
_cell.angle_beta   90.00
_cell.angle_gamma   90.00
#
_symmetry.space_group_name_H-M   'P 1'
#
loop_
_entity.id
_entity.type
_entity.pdbx_description
1 polymer ?
#
loop_
_entity_poly.entity_id
_entity_poly.type
_entity_poly.pdbx_seq_one_letter_code
_entity_poly.pdbx_strand_id
1 'polypeptide(L)'
;PLPPSSIGQPWTCLKMRKKRIRIERIEEKQKRHVTFSKRRIDLFKKAEEIYSFTGATIAIICFSEAGNPFTFCHPPSADSHQQFLQQYYGSSSGCTITAAPSQSAP
;
A
#
# COMPACT_ATOMS: atom_id res chain seq x y z
N PRO A 1 -3.86 -57.85 -12.76
CA PRO A 1 -4.14 -56.99 -11.58
C PRO A 1 -4.01 -55.51 -11.97
N LEU A 2 -5.14 -54.83 -12.12
CA LEU A 2 -5.21 -53.41 -12.48
C LEU A 2 -5.22 -52.54 -11.21
N PRO A 3 -4.60 -51.33 -11.23
CA PRO A 3 -4.68 -50.41 -10.10
C PRO A 3 -6.10 -49.86 -9.96
N PRO A 4 -6.63 -49.68 -8.73
CA PRO A 4 -7.96 -49.15 -8.53
C PRO A 4 -8.02 -47.65 -8.87
N SER A 5 -8.98 -47.39 -9.75
CA SER A 5 -9.71 -46.17 -10.07
C SER A 5 -9.46 -44.93 -9.21
N SER A 6 -9.05 -43.86 -9.89
CA SER A 6 -9.06 -42.46 -9.49
C SER A 6 -10.39 -42.01 -8.85
N ILE A 7 -10.47 -42.08 -7.52
CA ILE A 7 -11.44 -41.32 -6.72
C ILE A 7 -10.69 -40.12 -6.12
N GLY A 8 -11.23 -38.94 -6.40
CA GLY A 8 -10.60 -37.63 -6.20
C GLY A 8 -9.85 -37.47 -4.89
N GLN A 9 -8.56 -37.18 -4.99
CA GLN A 9 -7.79 -36.58 -3.92
C GLN A 9 -8.31 -35.14 -3.73
N PRO A 10 -8.87 -34.76 -2.57
CA PRO A 10 -9.20 -33.37 -2.31
C PRO A 10 -7.91 -32.57 -2.31
N TRP A 11 -7.87 -31.49 -3.09
CA TRP A 11 -6.82 -30.49 -3.07
C TRP A 11 -6.84 -29.84 -1.68
N THR A 12 -6.22 -30.48 -0.70
CA THR A 12 -5.92 -29.83 0.57
C THR A 12 -4.89 -28.76 0.22
N CYS A 13 -5.39 -27.52 0.13
CA CYS A 13 -4.56 -26.34 0.00
C CYS A 13 -3.70 -26.30 1.26
N LEU A 14 -2.50 -26.89 1.17
CA LEU A 14 -1.53 -26.93 2.24
C LEU A 14 -1.18 -25.47 2.53
N LYS A 15 -1.82 -24.92 3.56
CA LYS A 15 -1.69 -23.51 3.97
C LYS A 15 -0.25 -23.33 4.42
N MET A 16 0.62 -22.94 3.49
CA MET A 16 2.02 -22.72 3.77
C MET A 16 2.15 -21.61 4.81
N ARG A 17 2.79 -21.93 5.94
CA ARG A 17 2.99 -20.97 7.04
C ARG A 17 3.81 -19.78 6.55
N LYS A 18 3.43 -18.58 7.00
CA LYS A 18 4.16 -17.33 6.75
C LYS A 18 5.56 -17.45 7.35
N LYS A 19 6.59 -17.50 6.50
CA LYS A 19 7.99 -17.49 6.94
C LYS A 19 8.37 -16.07 7.39
N ARG A 20 9.12 -15.96 8.49
CA ARG A 20 9.76 -14.69 8.87
C ARG A 20 10.87 -14.41 7.87
N ILE A 21 10.92 -13.18 7.35
CA ILE A 21 11.95 -12.70 6.42
C ILE A 21 12.62 -11.47 7.01
N ARG A 22 13.88 -11.22 6.63
CA ARG A 22 14.62 -10.01 7.03
C ARG A 22 13.96 -8.75 6.45
N ILE A 23 14.09 -7.62 7.14
CA ILE A 23 13.60 -6.31 6.68
C ILE A 23 14.69 -5.67 5.82
N GLU A 24 14.90 -6.26 4.65
CA GLU A 24 15.85 -5.81 3.64
C GLU A 24 15.22 -5.97 2.24
N ARG A 25 15.87 -5.44 1.21
CA ARG A 25 15.40 -5.58 -0.17
C ARG A 25 15.45 -7.07 -0.56
N ILE A 26 14.28 -7.67 -0.80
CA ILE A 26 14.17 -9.04 -1.32
C ILE A 26 14.84 -9.09 -2.69
N GLU A 27 15.87 -9.90 -2.91
CA GLU A 27 16.62 -9.91 -4.19
C GLU A 27 15.84 -10.53 -5.35
N GLU A 28 15.08 -11.59 -5.07
CA GLU A 28 14.31 -12.32 -6.07
C GLU A 28 13.09 -11.51 -6.54
N LYS A 29 13.09 -11.13 -7.82
CA LYS A 29 12.07 -10.27 -8.44
C LYS A 29 10.65 -10.80 -8.25
N GLN A 30 10.39 -12.09 -8.52
CA GLN A 30 9.05 -12.66 -8.39
C GLN A 30 8.54 -12.61 -6.93
N LYS A 31 9.37 -13.01 -5.96
CA LYS A 31 9.02 -12.92 -4.53
C LYS A 31 8.80 -11.48 -4.10
N ARG A 32 9.58 -10.53 -4.62
CA ARG A 32 9.42 -9.09 -4.33
C ARG A 32 8.09 -8.56 -4.86
N HIS A 33 7.71 -8.86 -6.11
CA HIS A 33 6.41 -8.46 -6.66
C HIS A 33 5.24 -9.03 -5.88
N VAL A 34 5.27 -10.34 -5.58
CA VAL A 34 4.21 -10.99 -4.79
C VAL A 34 4.13 -10.39 -3.38
N THR A 35 5.28 -10.14 -2.75
CA THR A 35 5.33 -9.55 -1.41
C THR A 35 4.82 -8.12 -1.40
N PHE A 36 5.18 -7.32 -2.41
CA PHE A 36 4.67 -5.96 -2.58
C PHE A 36 3.15 -5.95 -2.68
N SER A 37 2.57 -6.76 -3.57
CA SER A 37 1.12 -6.82 -3.75
C SER A 37 0.39 -7.21 -2.47
N LYS A 38 0.89 -8.23 -1.75
CA LYS A 38 0.30 -8.67 -0.48
C LYS A 38 0.42 -7.59 0.61
N ARG A 39 1.62 -7.05 0.83
CA ARG A 39 1.86 -6.03 1.87
C ARG A 39 1.12 -4.74 1.61
N ARG A 40 1.03 -4.30 0.35
CA ARG A 40 0.27 -3.11 -0.03
C ARG A 40 -1.22 -3.25 0.33
N ILE A 41 -1.81 -4.40 0.01
CA ILE A 41 -3.21 -4.69 0.38
C ILE A 41 -3.38 -4.72 1.89
N ASP A 42 -2.48 -5.41 2.61
CA ASP A 42 -2.53 -5.47 4.07
C ASP A 42 -2.36 -4.08 4.71
N LEU A 43 -1.49 -3.23 4.15
CA LEU A 43 -1.27 -1.86 4.61
C LEU A 43 -2.52 -1.00 4.43
N PHE A 44 -3.19 -1.09 3.29
CA PHE A 44 -4.43 -0.35 3.03
C PHE A 44 -5.56 -0.78 3.97
N LYS A 45 -5.69 -2.07 4.25
CA LYS A 45 -6.66 -2.57 5.26
C LYS A 45 -6.37 -2.01 6.65
N LYS A 46 -5.10 -1.94 7.05
CA LYS A 46 -4.73 -1.33 8.34
C LYS A 46 -5.00 0.16 8.39
N ALA A 47 -4.78 0.88 7.30
CA ALA A 47 -5.14 2.28 7.22
C ALA A 47 -6.65 2.50 7.36
N GLU A 48 -7.47 1.66 6.74
CA GLU A 48 -8.93 1.67 6.90
C GLU A 48 -9.37 1.40 8.35
N GLU A 49 -8.76 0.42 9.02
CA GLU A 49 -9.03 0.15 10.44
C GLU A 49 -8.70 1.37 11.32
N ILE A 50 -7.57 2.03 11.07
CA ILE A 50 -7.16 3.24 11.82
C ILE A 50 -8.11 4.41 11.55
N TYR A 51 -8.51 4.59 10.29
CA TYR A 51 -9.51 5.59 9.89
C TYR A 51 -10.84 5.34 10.61
N SER A 52 -11.31 4.10 10.66
CA SER A 52 -12.55 3.73 11.36
C SER A 52 -12.48 3.96 12.87
N PHE A 53 -11.31 3.76 13.48
CA PHE A 53 -11.11 3.96 14.91
C PHE A 53 -11.04 5.44 15.31
N THR A 54 -10.40 6.29 14.49
CA THR A 54 -10.07 7.67 14.86
C THR A 54 -10.86 8.73 14.09
N GLY A 55 -11.41 8.40 12.93
CA GLY A 55 -11.97 9.36 11.98
C GLY A 55 -10.92 10.30 11.35
N ALA A 56 -9.62 10.05 11.54
CA ALA A 56 -8.56 10.92 11.03
C ALA A 56 -8.33 10.70 9.54
N THR A 57 -8.09 11.77 8.77
CA THR A 57 -7.78 11.68 7.33
C THR A 57 -6.43 10.99 7.09
N ILE A 58 -6.41 9.98 6.22
CA ILE A 58 -5.20 9.19 5.89
C ILE A 58 -5.00 9.17 4.38
N ALA A 59 -3.75 9.39 3.94
CA ALA A 59 -3.32 9.25 2.55
C ALA A 59 -2.03 8.42 2.46
N ILE A 60 -2.00 7.44 1.55
CA ILE A 60 -0.86 6.55 1.33
C ILE A 60 -0.59 6.45 -0.18
N ILE A 61 0.66 6.63 -0.58
CA ILE A 61 1.14 6.40 -1.95
C ILE A 61 2.23 5.34 -1.91
N CYS A 62 2.12 4.32 -2.77
CA CYS A 62 3.11 3.27 -2.91
C CYS A 62 3.49 3.11 -4.39
N PHE A 63 4.79 3.13 -4.67
CA PHE A 63 5.31 2.88 -6.02
C PHE A 63 5.75 1.44 -6.17
N SER A 64 5.31 0.80 -7.26
CA SER A 64 5.91 -0.47 -7.67
C SER A 64 7.28 -0.25 -8.33
N GLU A 65 8.07 -1.31 -8.47
CA GLU A 65 9.33 -1.25 -9.22
C GLU A 65 9.14 -0.87 -10.70
N ALA A 66 7.92 -1.01 -11.23
CA ALA A 66 7.57 -0.57 -12.58
C ALA A 66 7.26 0.95 -12.65
N GLY A 67 7.34 1.68 -11.54
CA GLY A 67 7.00 3.10 -11.46
C GLY A 67 5.50 3.39 -11.34
N ASN A 68 4.63 2.37 -11.40
CA ASN A 68 3.19 2.57 -11.27
C ASN A 68 2.82 2.98 -9.84
N PRO A 69 2.14 4.14 -9.65
CA PRO A 69 1.66 4.59 -8.35
C PRO A 69 0.39 3.83 -7.93
N PHE A 70 0.30 3.50 -6.65
CA PHE A 70 -0.88 2.97 -6.00
C PHE A 70 -1.25 3.87 -4.83
N THR A 71 -2.47 4.38 -4.84
CA THR A 71 -2.93 5.41 -3.92
C THR A 71 -4.09 4.90 -3.07
N PHE A 72 -4.09 5.22 -1.79
CA PHE A 72 -5.19 5.00 -0.87
C PHE A 72 -5.47 6.29 -0.10
N CYS A 73 -6.72 6.74 -0.06
CA CYS A 73 -7.12 7.96 0.64
C CYS A 73 -8.48 7.75 1.32
N HIS A 74 -8.58 8.14 2.59
CA HIS A 74 -9.83 8.17 3.34
C HIS A 74 -9.94 9.50 4.12
N PRO A 75 -11.10 10.19 4.10
CA PRO A 75 -12.34 9.86 3.39
C PRO A 75 -12.23 9.96 1.86
N PRO A 76 -13.07 9.24 1.09
CA PRO A 76 -13.04 9.18 -0.38
C PRO A 76 -13.66 10.43 -1.04
N SER A 77 -13.38 11.63 -0.52
CA SER A 77 -13.71 12.84 -1.26
C SER A 77 -12.85 12.89 -2.53
N ALA A 78 -13.48 12.98 -3.71
CA ALA A 78 -12.76 13.06 -4.99
C ALA A 78 -11.71 14.19 -4.99
N ASP A 79 -11.99 15.26 -4.25
CA ASP A 79 -11.10 16.41 -4.09
C ASP A 79 -9.81 16.06 -3.36
N SER A 80 -9.83 15.20 -2.32
CA SER A 80 -8.63 14.92 -1.52
C SER A 80 -7.62 14.07 -2.28
N HIS A 81 -8.07 13.10 -3.08
CA HIS A 81 -7.20 12.28 -3.91
C HIS A 81 -6.53 13.10 -5.02
N GLN A 82 -7.29 13.94 -5.73
CA GLN A 82 -6.74 14.81 -6.77
C GLN A 82 -5.87 15.93 -6.19
N GLN A 83 -6.24 16.56 -5.06
CA GLN A 83 -5.42 17.57 -4.41
C GLN A 83 -4.10 17.01 -3.88
N PHE A 84 -4.12 15.82 -3.27
CA PHE A 84 -2.89 15.21 -2.76
C PHE A 84 -1.95 14.84 -3.91
N LEU A 85 -2.48 14.31 -5.02
CA LEU A 85 -1.68 14.07 -6.22
C LEU A 85 -1.17 15.38 -6.85
N GLN A 86 -1.99 16.43 -6.92
CA GLN A 86 -1.55 17.73 -7.41
C GLN A 86 -0.49 18.38 -6.51
N GLN A 87 -0.55 18.23 -5.19
CA GLN A 87 0.49 18.73 -4.29
C GLN A 87 1.83 17.98 -4.48
N TYR A 88 1.79 16.66 -4.64
CA TYR A 88 2.99 15.84 -4.82
C TYR A 88 3.57 15.90 -6.24
N TYR A 89 2.74 15.93 -7.28
CA TYR A 89 3.17 15.96 -8.70
C TYR A 89 3.20 17.35 -9.32
N GLY A 90 2.47 18.33 -8.75
CA GLY A 90 2.40 19.72 -9.25
C GLY A 90 3.54 20.61 -8.76
N SER A 91 4.40 20.12 -7.85
CA SER A 91 5.59 20.87 -7.39
C SER A 91 6.82 20.65 -8.28
N SER A 92 6.65 20.57 -9.61
CA SER A 92 7.76 20.71 -10.56
C SER A 92 8.10 22.17 -10.88
N SER A 93 7.48 23.14 -10.21
CA SER A 93 7.93 24.54 -10.23
C SER A 93 7.74 25.21 -8.85
N GLY A 94 8.79 25.10 -8.03
CA GLY A 94 9.18 26.03 -6.96
C GLY A 94 8.16 26.36 -5.86
N CYS A 95 8.30 25.76 -4.68
CA CYS A 95 7.98 26.48 -3.45
C CYS A 95 8.87 26.06 -2.29
N THR A 96 9.62 27.03 -1.79
CA THR A 96 10.62 26.97 -0.74
C THR A 96 10.00 26.59 0.60
N ILE A 97 10.64 25.67 1.31
CA ILE A 97 10.40 25.43 2.72
C ILE A 97 10.94 26.65 3.48
N THR A 98 10.10 27.58 3.90
CA THR A 98 10.46 28.53 4.97
C THR A 98 9.32 28.68 5.96
N ALA A 99 9.73 28.61 7.22
CA ALA A 99 8.94 28.44 8.42
C ALA A 99 8.06 29.65 8.81
N ALA A 100 7.05 29.29 9.60
CA ALA A 100 6.40 30.04 10.69
C ALA A 100 5.48 31.24 10.35
N PRO A 101 4.28 31.30 10.98
CA PRO A 101 3.45 32.49 11.00
C PRO A 101 3.86 33.37 12.19
N SER A 102 4.54 34.49 11.94
CA SER A 102 4.62 35.57 12.94
C SER A 102 3.47 36.54 12.71
N GLN A 103 2.56 36.56 13.68
CA GLN A 103 1.38 37.42 13.75
C GLN A 103 1.74 38.91 13.82
N SER A 104 0.72 39.67 13.46
CA SER A 104 0.57 41.11 13.29
C SER A 104 0.75 41.99 14.55
N ALA A 105 1.04 43.26 14.23
CA ALA A 105 0.56 44.52 14.82
C ALA A 105 1.50 45.26 15.79
N PRO A 106 1.31 46.59 15.95
CA PRO A 106 1.05 47.65 14.98
C PRO A 106 2.29 48.52 14.69
#